data_AF-A0A926NHI2-F1
#
_entry.id   AF-A0A926NHI2-F1
#
_cell.length_a   1.000
_cell.length_b   1.000
_cell.length_c   1.000
_cell.angle_alpha   90.00
_cell.angle_beta   90.00
_cell.angle_gamma   90.00
#
_symmetry.space_group_name_H-M   'P 1'
#
loop_
_entity.id
_entity.type
_entity.pdbx_description
1 polymer ?
#
loop_
_entity_poly.entity_id
_entity_poly.type
_entity_poly.pdbx_seq_one_letter_code
_entity_poly.pdbx_strand_id
1 'polypeptide(L)'
;MLDSNKIELKKTKDSKNIQWFTVLQSKKLRFETGILVRENEWGIAFESGVFVLNNPRAYMYTLPLLEFSLKEIEYQINEPLKGMDINVNIFQDFPVTEVVRAGLDSKSEYWATLAMDWYNDFQIEDKLKLQEYILAVYKQKGSWINQKLYHRLKKEIGILNRLI
;
A
#
# COMPACT_ATOMS: atom_id res chain seq x y z
N MET A 1 -9.64 22.32 -3.34
CA MET A 1 -9.95 21.95 -4.74
C MET A 1 -8.63 21.55 -5.38
N LEU A 2 -8.55 20.35 -5.97
CA LEU A 2 -7.35 19.95 -6.73
C LEU A 2 -7.17 20.90 -7.92
N ASP A 3 -5.93 21.31 -8.20
CA ASP A 3 -5.62 22.14 -9.38
C ASP A 3 -6.03 21.40 -10.66
N SER A 4 -7.06 21.92 -11.32
CA SER A 4 -7.64 21.35 -12.54
C SER A 4 -6.60 21.13 -13.65
N ASN A 5 -5.48 21.88 -13.63
CA ASN A 5 -4.41 21.76 -14.62
C ASN A 5 -3.52 20.53 -14.44
N LYS A 6 -3.64 19.81 -13.32
CA LYS A 6 -2.89 18.58 -13.03
C LYS A 6 -3.75 17.31 -13.14
N ILE A 7 -5.03 17.45 -13.48
CA ILE A 7 -5.94 16.33 -13.66
C ILE A 7 -5.81 15.80 -15.09
N GLU A 8 -5.33 14.57 -15.20
CA GLU A 8 -5.21 13.84 -16.46
C GLU A 8 -6.44 12.98 -16.72
N LEU A 9 -6.69 12.64 -18.00
CA LEU A 9 -7.64 11.59 -18.35
C LEU A 9 -6.87 10.30 -18.60
N LYS A 10 -7.17 9.25 -17.81
CA LYS A 10 -6.61 7.91 -18.01
C LYS A 10 -7.69 6.90 -18.35
N LYS A 11 -7.29 5.79 -18.97
CA LYS A 11 -8.18 4.66 -19.26
C LYS A 11 -8.01 3.55 -18.24
N THR A 12 -9.14 3.05 -17.74
CA THR A 12 -9.16 1.79 -16.99
C THR A 12 -9.02 0.61 -17.95
N LYS A 13 -8.81 -0.60 -17.41
CA LYS A 13 -8.79 -1.84 -18.19
C LYS A 13 -10.07 -2.05 -19.00
N ASP A 14 -11.21 -1.57 -18.50
CA ASP A 14 -12.51 -1.66 -19.16
C ASP A 14 -12.76 -0.50 -20.15
N SER A 15 -11.69 0.21 -20.55
CA SER A 15 -11.73 1.35 -21.49
C SER A 15 -12.59 2.54 -21.03
N LYS A 16 -12.90 2.66 -19.74
CA LYS A 16 -13.56 3.83 -19.18
C LYS A 16 -12.54 4.94 -18.95
N ASN A 17 -12.91 6.17 -19.30
CA ASN A 17 -12.09 7.36 -18.98
C ASN A 17 -12.32 7.77 -17.52
N ILE A 18 -11.24 7.98 -16.79
CA ILE A 18 -11.23 8.46 -15.41
C ILE A 18 -10.42 9.74 -15.28
N GLN A 19 -10.86 10.62 -14.39
CA GLN A 19 -10.08 11.80 -14.00
C GLN A 19 -9.05 11.38 -12.95
N TRP A 20 -7.79 11.59 -13.27
CA TRP A 20 -6.66 11.06 -12.54
C TRP A 20 -5.76 12.19 -12.07
N PHE A 21 -5.44 12.20 -10.78
CA PHE A 21 -4.41 13.07 -10.23
C PHE A 21 -3.22 12.22 -9.79
N THR A 22 -2.09 12.35 -10.48
CA THR A 22 -0.86 11.62 -10.14
C THR A 22 -0.30 12.17 -8.83
N VAL A 23 -0.13 11.28 -7.88
CA VAL A 23 0.40 11.60 -6.55
C VAL A 23 1.82 11.09 -6.40
N LEU A 24 2.15 9.96 -7.01
CA LEU A 24 3.48 9.34 -6.96
C LEU A 24 3.82 8.71 -8.31
N GLN A 25 5.07 8.84 -8.75
CA GLN A 25 5.55 8.24 -9.99
C GLN A 25 6.93 7.62 -9.77
N SER A 26 7.10 6.37 -10.18
CA SER A 26 8.40 5.70 -10.21
C SER A 26 8.78 5.31 -11.63
N LYS A 27 9.73 6.04 -12.22
CA LYS A 27 10.29 5.69 -13.55
C LYS A 27 11.00 4.34 -13.53
N LYS A 28 11.68 4.01 -12.43
CA LYS A 28 12.41 2.76 -12.26
C LYS A 28 11.47 1.55 -12.28
N LEU A 29 10.32 1.68 -11.60
CA LEU A 29 9.35 0.60 -11.42
C LEU A 29 8.17 0.68 -12.39
N ARG A 30 8.19 1.67 -13.30
CA ARG A 30 7.22 1.89 -14.38
C ARG A 30 5.76 1.90 -13.91
N PHE A 31 5.50 2.57 -12.79
CA PHE A 31 4.15 2.76 -12.28
C PHE A 31 3.92 4.19 -11.78
N GLU A 32 2.65 4.54 -11.71
CA GLU A 32 2.15 5.79 -11.14
C GLU A 32 1.02 5.49 -10.16
N THR A 33 1.04 6.08 -8.98
CA THR A 33 -0.06 6.01 -8.02
C THR A 33 -0.75 7.36 -7.97
N GLY A 34 -2.07 7.36 -7.85
CA GLY A 34 -2.85 8.57 -7.91
C GLY A 34 -4.25 8.39 -7.37
N ILE A 35 -4.96 9.51 -7.31
CA ILE A 35 -6.34 9.58 -6.83
C ILE A 35 -7.26 9.68 -8.05
N LEU A 36 -8.30 8.86 -8.06
CA LEU A 36 -9.44 8.97 -8.95
C LEU A 36 -10.35 10.09 -8.44
N VAL A 37 -10.36 11.21 -9.16
CA VAL A 37 -10.87 12.49 -8.64
C VAL A 37 -12.39 12.49 -8.41
N ARG A 38 -13.17 11.75 -9.21
CA ARG A 38 -14.64 11.75 -9.07
C ARG A 38 -15.13 10.73 -8.04
N GLU A 39 -14.35 9.67 -7.86
CA GLU A 39 -14.69 8.54 -7.02
C GLU A 39 -14.06 8.67 -5.62
N ASN A 40 -13.09 9.58 -5.46
CA ASN A 40 -12.25 9.70 -4.25
C ASN A 40 -11.59 8.36 -3.86
N GLU A 41 -11.25 7.56 -4.86
CA GLU A 41 -10.62 6.25 -4.71
C GLU A 41 -9.15 6.33 -5.09
N TRP A 42 -8.31 5.53 -4.44
CA TRP A 42 -6.93 5.37 -4.87
C TRP A 42 -6.85 4.41 -6.04
N GLY A 43 -5.90 4.65 -6.94
CA GLY A 43 -5.56 3.73 -8.01
C GLY A 43 -4.06 3.64 -8.22
N ILE A 44 -3.68 2.64 -9.00
CA ILE A 44 -2.33 2.48 -9.52
C ILE A 44 -2.38 2.26 -11.03
N ALA A 45 -1.55 2.99 -11.74
CA ALA A 45 -1.45 3.00 -13.18
C ALA A 45 -0.15 2.33 -13.61
N PHE A 46 -0.28 1.37 -14.52
CA PHE A 46 0.82 0.74 -15.26
C PHE A 46 0.62 1.00 -16.76
N GLU A 47 1.57 0.57 -17.60
CA GLU A 47 1.43 0.61 -19.07
C GLU A 47 0.13 -0.08 -19.54
N SER A 48 -0.35 -1.10 -18.81
CA SER A 48 -1.58 -1.84 -19.10
C SER A 48 -2.88 -1.11 -18.73
N GLY A 49 -2.81 0.06 -18.10
CA GLY A 49 -3.95 0.84 -17.64
C GLY A 49 -4.02 1.04 -16.13
N VAL A 50 -5.12 1.63 -15.68
CA VAL A 50 -5.36 1.95 -14.27
C VAL A 50 -6.15 0.85 -13.55
N PHE A 51 -5.66 0.46 -12.38
CA PHE A 51 -6.29 -0.45 -11.43
C PHE A 51 -6.76 0.32 -10.21
N VAL A 52 -8.06 0.28 -9.95
CA VAL A 52 -8.67 0.93 -8.79
C VAL A 52 -8.51 0.05 -7.56
N LEU A 53 -8.09 0.65 -6.44
CA LEU A 53 -7.84 -0.04 -5.18
C LEU A 53 -9.13 -0.15 -4.35
N ASN A 54 -10.12 -0.85 -4.89
CA ASN A 54 -11.44 -1.01 -4.26
C ASN A 54 -11.79 -2.46 -3.89
N ASN A 55 -10.85 -3.39 -4.06
CA ASN A 55 -11.02 -4.79 -3.68
C ASN A 55 -9.66 -5.42 -3.29
N PRO A 56 -9.65 -6.47 -2.44
CA PRO A 56 -8.42 -7.08 -1.93
C PRO A 56 -7.42 -7.52 -3.02
N ARG A 57 -7.90 -7.99 -4.18
CA ARG A 57 -7.02 -8.44 -5.26
C ARG A 57 -6.30 -7.30 -5.96
N ALA A 58 -6.89 -6.11 -6.01
CA ALA A 58 -6.27 -4.94 -6.64
C ALA A 58 -5.02 -4.47 -5.89
N TYR A 59 -4.93 -4.71 -4.58
CA TYR A 59 -3.74 -4.36 -3.79
C TYR A 59 -2.50 -5.22 -4.11
N MET A 60 -2.63 -6.30 -4.88
CA MET A 60 -1.44 -6.97 -5.42
C MET A 60 -0.64 -6.06 -6.36
N TYR A 61 -1.29 -5.09 -7.00
CA TYR A 61 -0.61 -4.14 -7.87
C TYR A 61 0.18 -3.09 -7.07
N THR A 62 -0.10 -2.91 -5.77
CA THR A 62 0.60 -1.95 -4.91
C THR A 62 1.88 -2.49 -4.30
N LEU A 63 2.22 -3.77 -4.50
CA LEU A 63 3.43 -4.38 -3.94
C LEU A 63 4.71 -3.59 -4.25
N PRO A 64 4.92 -3.05 -5.47
CA PRO A 64 6.10 -2.21 -5.75
C PRO A 64 6.23 -0.96 -4.87
N LEU A 65 5.15 -0.48 -4.24
CA LEU A 65 5.23 0.63 -3.28
C LEU A 65 6.05 0.24 -2.05
N LEU A 66 6.00 -1.04 -1.64
CA LEU A 66 6.72 -1.54 -0.48
C LEU A 66 8.24 -1.46 -0.63
N GLU A 67 8.75 -1.24 -1.85
CA GLU A 67 10.19 -1.00 -2.07
C GLU A 67 10.67 0.35 -1.53
N PHE A 68 9.76 1.29 -1.29
CA PHE A 68 10.04 2.55 -0.61
C PHE A 68 9.70 2.41 0.87
N SER A 69 10.34 3.18 1.75
CA SER A 69 9.90 3.30 3.14
C SER A 69 8.54 4.01 3.22
N LEU A 70 7.77 3.73 4.27
CA LEU A 70 6.46 4.35 4.46
C LEU A 70 6.58 5.90 4.56
N LYS A 71 7.66 6.40 5.16
CA LYS A 71 7.97 7.83 5.22
C LYS A 71 8.25 8.45 3.85
N GLU A 72 8.94 7.72 2.97
CA GLU A 72 9.17 8.19 1.60
C GLU A 72 7.85 8.27 0.83
N ILE A 73 6.96 7.28 1.01
CA ILE A 73 5.61 7.30 0.42
C ILE A 73 4.79 8.48 0.94
N GLU A 74 4.77 8.70 2.25
CA GLU A 74 4.08 9.83 2.88
C GLU A 74 4.61 11.17 2.35
N TYR A 75 5.93 11.32 2.25
CA TYR A 75 6.55 12.51 1.69
C TYR A 75 6.18 12.72 0.21
N GLN A 76 6.29 11.67 -0.60
CA GLN A 76 5.97 11.73 -2.03
C GLN A 76 4.49 12.04 -2.28
N ILE A 77 3.60 11.55 -1.42
CA ILE A 77 2.16 11.85 -1.51
C ILE A 77 1.86 13.31 -1.14
N ASN A 78 2.48 13.82 -0.08
CA ASN A 78 2.19 15.15 0.42
C ASN A 78 2.89 16.26 -0.38
N GLU A 79 4.07 16.03 -0.95
CA GLU A 79 4.83 17.05 -1.69
C GLU A 79 4.01 17.77 -2.78
N PRO A 80 3.36 17.06 -3.73
CA PRO A 80 2.57 17.69 -4.79
C PRO A 80 1.35 18.47 -4.26
N LEU A 81 0.92 18.17 -3.03
CA LEU A 81 -0.29 18.69 -2.39
C LEU A 81 -0.02 19.89 -1.47
N LYS A 82 1.22 20.09 -1.02
CA LYS A 82 1.62 21.26 -0.19
C LYS A 82 1.23 22.58 -0.82
N GLY A 83 1.38 22.72 -2.15
CA GLY A 83 1.00 23.93 -2.88
C GLY A 83 -0.51 24.20 -2.93
N MET A 84 -1.34 23.25 -2.49
CA MET A 84 -2.80 23.33 -2.46
C MET A 84 -3.36 23.43 -1.04
N ASP A 85 -2.50 23.54 -0.02
CA ASP A 85 -2.88 23.48 1.40
C ASP A 85 -3.67 22.22 1.78
N ILE A 86 -3.39 21.12 1.07
CA ILE A 86 -3.96 19.79 1.34
C ILE A 86 -2.87 18.98 2.03
N ASN A 87 -3.16 18.49 3.23
CA ASN A 87 -2.31 17.56 3.96
C ASN A 87 -3.03 16.21 4.07
N VAL A 88 -2.38 15.17 3.57
CA VAL A 88 -2.88 13.79 3.57
C VAL A 88 -2.28 13.06 4.75
N ASN A 89 -3.14 12.59 5.66
CA ASN A 89 -2.75 11.66 6.70
C ASN A 89 -2.67 10.26 6.10
N ILE A 90 -1.46 9.75 5.91
CA ILE A 90 -1.24 8.49 5.20
C ILE A 90 -2.03 7.32 5.79
N PHE A 91 -2.19 7.24 7.11
CA PHE A 91 -2.90 6.13 7.76
C PHE A 91 -4.43 6.24 7.69
N GLN A 92 -4.97 7.44 7.44
CA GLN A 92 -6.40 7.69 7.34
C GLN A 92 -6.88 7.73 5.89
N ASP A 93 -6.08 8.33 5.02
CA ASP A 93 -6.48 8.67 3.66
C ASP A 93 -5.96 7.66 2.63
N PHE A 94 -4.79 7.06 2.86
CA PHE A 94 -4.21 6.05 1.97
C PHE A 94 -4.39 4.64 2.56
N PRO A 95 -4.70 3.61 1.75
CA PRO A 95 -4.99 2.26 2.23
C PRO A 95 -3.73 1.47 2.65
N VAL A 96 -2.88 2.03 3.52
CA VAL A 96 -1.60 1.44 3.97
C VAL A 96 -1.78 0.02 4.50
N THR A 97 -2.83 -0.20 5.30
CA THR A 97 -3.12 -1.52 5.90
C THR A 97 -3.37 -2.58 4.83
N GLU A 98 -4.12 -2.26 3.78
CA GLU A 98 -4.40 -3.21 2.69
C GLU A 98 -3.16 -3.46 1.82
N VAL A 99 -2.27 -2.47 1.65
CA VAL A 99 -0.98 -2.68 0.97
C VAL A 99 -0.10 -3.67 1.75
N VAL A 100 0.01 -3.50 3.07
CA VAL A 100 0.78 -4.43 3.93
C VAL A 100 0.15 -5.82 3.92
N ARG A 101 -1.18 -5.90 4.03
CA ARG A 101 -1.92 -7.16 3.91
C ARG A 101 -1.62 -7.87 2.60
N ALA A 102 -1.67 -7.17 1.47
CA ALA A 102 -1.36 -7.75 0.17
C ALA A 102 0.07 -8.29 0.09
N GLY A 103 1.03 -7.59 0.71
CA GLY A 103 2.42 -8.07 0.82
C GLY A 103 2.56 -9.35 1.64
N LEU A 104 1.84 -9.45 2.76
CA LEU A 104 1.78 -10.67 3.58
C LEU A 104 1.12 -11.84 2.84
N ASP A 105 0.03 -11.58 2.11
CA ASP A 105 -0.74 -12.58 1.37
C ASP A 105 -0.10 -13.01 0.03
N SER A 106 0.93 -12.29 -0.43
CA SER A 106 1.59 -12.53 -1.72
C SER A 106 2.30 -13.89 -1.84
N LYS A 107 2.53 -14.59 -0.71
CA LYS A 107 3.35 -15.81 -0.61
C LYS A 107 4.77 -15.65 -1.17
N SER A 108 5.30 -14.43 -1.10
CA SER A 108 6.66 -14.09 -1.48
C SER A 108 7.42 -13.59 -0.26
N GLU A 109 8.56 -14.21 0.04
CA GLU A 109 9.41 -13.80 1.16
C GLU A 109 9.80 -12.33 1.07
N TYR A 110 10.12 -11.89 -0.14
CA TYR A 110 10.54 -10.53 -0.44
C TYR A 110 9.44 -9.53 -0.08
N TRP A 111 8.24 -9.71 -0.63
CA TRP A 111 7.12 -8.79 -0.40
C TRP A 111 6.63 -8.84 1.05
N ALA A 112 6.58 -10.02 1.67
CA ALA A 112 6.21 -10.14 3.08
C ALA A 112 7.25 -9.47 3.99
N THR A 113 8.54 -9.53 3.65
CA THR A 113 9.58 -8.84 4.41
C THR A 113 9.41 -7.33 4.34
N LEU A 114 9.21 -6.77 3.13
CA LEU A 114 8.99 -5.34 2.95
C LEU A 114 7.67 -4.87 3.59
N ALA A 115 6.61 -5.67 3.50
CA ALA A 115 5.35 -5.40 4.18
C ALA A 115 5.54 -5.33 5.70
N MET A 116 6.34 -6.23 6.26
CA MET A 116 6.68 -6.18 7.68
C MET A 116 7.53 -4.95 8.04
N ASP A 117 8.33 -4.42 7.12
CA ASP A 117 9.07 -3.17 7.32
C ASP A 117 8.13 -1.97 7.46
N TRP A 118 7.12 -1.85 6.60
CA TRP A 118 6.06 -0.86 6.76
C TRP A 118 5.27 -1.05 8.06
N TYR A 119 4.91 -2.30 8.37
CA TYR A 119 4.17 -2.65 9.59
C TYR A 119 4.87 -2.15 10.87
N ASN A 120 6.20 -2.07 10.91
CA ASN A 120 6.90 -1.59 12.10
C ASN A 120 6.47 -0.18 12.50
N ASP A 121 6.19 0.67 11.52
CA ASP A 121 5.83 2.09 11.69
C ASP A 121 4.36 2.27 12.09
N PHE A 122 3.56 1.20 12.14
CA PHE A 122 2.15 1.26 12.48
C PHE A 122 1.94 1.49 13.99
N GLN A 123 0.90 2.27 14.30
CA GLN A 123 0.33 2.36 15.65
C GLN A 123 -0.35 1.04 16.03
N ILE A 124 -0.59 0.85 17.33
CA ILE A 124 -1.04 -0.46 17.81
C ILE A 124 -2.42 -0.84 17.27
N GLU A 125 -3.29 0.14 17.10
CA GLU A 125 -4.63 -0.04 16.55
C GLU A 125 -4.59 -0.59 15.12
N ASP A 126 -3.66 -0.10 14.30
CA ASP A 126 -3.49 -0.58 12.93
C ASP A 126 -2.78 -1.93 12.87
N LYS A 127 -1.87 -2.20 13.81
CA LYS A 127 -1.23 -3.51 13.94
C LYS A 127 -2.23 -4.61 14.27
N LEU A 128 -3.20 -4.32 15.15
CA LEU A 128 -4.26 -5.27 15.51
C LEU A 128 -5.13 -5.67 14.31
N LYS A 129 -5.38 -4.74 13.36
CA LYS A 129 -6.10 -5.05 12.10
C LYS A 129 -5.39 -6.11 11.25
N LEU A 130 -4.08 -6.30 11.45
CA LEU A 130 -3.25 -7.23 10.68
C LEU A 130 -2.94 -8.54 11.42
N GLN A 131 -3.40 -8.71 12.67
CA GLN A 131 -3.04 -9.84 13.53
C GLN A 131 -3.36 -11.20 12.88
N GLU A 132 -4.56 -11.34 12.31
CA GLU A 132 -4.98 -12.60 11.67
C GLU A 132 -4.12 -12.96 10.47
N TYR A 133 -3.71 -11.97 9.67
CA TYR A 133 -2.84 -12.17 8.50
C TYR A 133 -1.42 -12.56 8.93
N ILE A 134 -0.87 -11.88 9.93
CA ILE A 134 0.44 -12.23 10.50
C ILE A 134 0.41 -13.67 11.04
N LEU A 135 -0.66 -14.05 11.75
CA LEU A 135 -0.83 -15.40 12.26
C LEU A 135 -0.96 -16.43 11.13
N ALA A 136 -1.71 -16.11 10.07
CA ALA A 136 -1.88 -16.97 8.90
C ALA A 136 -0.56 -17.20 8.16
N VAL A 137 0.27 -16.17 7.98
CA VAL A 137 1.60 -16.29 7.38
C VAL A 137 2.53 -17.10 8.29
N TYR A 138 2.55 -16.81 9.59
CA TYR A 138 3.38 -17.56 10.55
C TYR A 138 3.08 -19.06 10.58
N LYS A 139 1.80 -19.44 10.45
CA LYS A 139 1.36 -20.85 10.42
C LYS A 139 1.81 -21.61 9.17
N GLN A 140 2.19 -20.92 8.08
CA GLN A 140 2.66 -21.54 6.83
C GLN A 140 4.15 -21.94 6.87
N LYS A 141 4.68 -22.23 8.07
CA LYS A 141 6.09 -22.53 8.30
C LYS A 141 6.65 -23.53 7.28
N GLY A 142 7.65 -23.11 6.51
CA GLY A 142 8.48 -24.00 5.69
C GLY A 142 8.22 -24.04 4.19
N SER A 143 7.30 -23.24 3.62
CA SER A 143 7.06 -23.25 2.16
C SER A 143 7.69 -22.10 1.38
N TRP A 144 7.89 -20.93 1.99
CA TRP A 144 8.50 -19.76 1.33
C TRP A 144 9.09 -18.74 2.31
N ILE A 145 9.13 -19.03 3.62
CA ILE A 145 9.50 -18.07 4.67
C ILE A 145 10.86 -18.45 5.27
N ASN A 146 11.86 -17.57 5.14
CA ASN A 146 13.13 -17.75 5.84
C ASN A 146 13.01 -17.62 7.37
N GLN A 147 14.08 -18.01 8.06
CA GLN A 147 14.15 -17.99 9.52
C GLN A 147 14.02 -16.57 10.11
N LYS A 148 14.52 -15.53 9.44
CA LYS A 148 14.49 -14.14 9.92
C LYS A 148 13.06 -13.60 9.95
N LEU A 149 12.32 -13.75 8.85
CA LEU A 149 10.92 -13.37 8.74
C LEU A 149 10.07 -14.19 9.71
N TYR A 150 10.32 -15.50 9.82
CA TYR A 150 9.63 -16.36 10.78
C TYR A 150 9.78 -15.87 12.23
N HIS A 151 11.00 -15.56 12.68
CA HIS A 151 11.22 -15.05 14.04
C HIS A 151 10.58 -13.69 14.27
N ARG A 152 10.57 -12.82 13.27
CA ARG A 152 9.90 -11.52 13.33
C ARG A 152 8.40 -11.69 13.52
N LEU A 153 7.74 -12.50 12.69
CA LEU A 153 6.31 -12.80 12.82
C LEU A 153 5.98 -13.43 14.18
N LYS A 154 6.81 -14.37 14.65
CA LYS A 154 6.66 -14.99 15.98
C LYS A 154 6.70 -13.97 17.11
N LYS A 155 7.65 -13.02 17.04
CA LYS A 155 7.78 -11.95 18.02
C LYS A 155 6.54 -11.07 18.04
N GLU A 156 6.07 -10.65 16.88
CA GLU A 156 4.88 -9.79 16.76
C GLU A 156 3.62 -10.47 17.29
N ILE A 157 3.39 -11.74 16.99
CA ILE A 157 2.28 -12.52 17.57
C ILE A 157 2.35 -12.52 19.10
N GLY A 158 3.56 -12.69 19.66
CA GLY A 158 3.76 -12.66 21.11
C GLY A 158 3.49 -11.30 21.74
N ILE A 159 3.68 -10.20 21.01
CA ILE A 159 3.35 -8.84 21.45
C ILE A 159 1.83 -8.63 21.40
N LEU A 160 1.21 -8.91 20.25
CA LEU A 160 -0.22 -8.67 20.04
C LEU A 160 -1.09 -9.49 21.00
N ASN A 161 -0.72 -10.74 21.29
CA ASN A 161 -1.45 -11.59 22.24
C ASN A 161 -1.38 -11.12 23.70
N ARG A 162 -0.50 -10.16 24.06
CA ARG A 162 -0.42 -9.59 25.41
C ARG A 162 -1.26 -8.33 25.58
N LEU A 163 -1.80 -7.80 24.49
CA LEU A 163 -2.54 -6.55 24.45
C LEU A 163 -4.07 -6.75 24.42
N ILE A 164 -4.50 -8.02 24.31
CA ILE A 164 -5.88 -8.49 24.37
C ILE A 164 -6.01 -9.31 25.65
#